data_AF-A0A5J4V0B4-F1
#
_entry.id   AF-A0A5J4V0B4-F1
#
_cell.length_a   1.000
_cell.length_b   1.000
_cell.length_c   1.000
_cell.angle_alpha   90.00
_cell.angle_beta   90.00
_cell.angle_gamma   90.00
#
_symmetry.space_group_name_H-M   'P 1'
#
loop_
_entity.id
_entity.type
_entity.pdbx_description
1 polymer ?
#
loop_
_entity_poly.entity_id
_entity_poly.type
_entity_poly.pdbx_seq_one_letter_code
_entity_poly.pdbx_strand_id
1 'polypeptide(L)'
;MSFVQPDVIRGDQIGQSVIVPKPLPKEQVKTEPKVLQIQQQVPPSLNPNMLVGIIPDKYYAYQQGLKIIHAGKDGRSTVAFNPIISSGIVRFGGFFEDPDYNPFFKIGIADSSAVFGSNELPREGENQKKTVCYFKDGEIAHIGDCIPGNSQIESNKSVSCEVNMNISPRTLTFFYDNQEQGLSVRNIPPSIRFIIYLYDANSSFTINRFENVQYSYAKGVSDGKVFEWGKQWKRE
;
A
#
# COMPACT_ATOMS: atom_id res chain seq x y z
N MET A 1 70.06 25.43 -90.01
CA MET A 1 69.72 24.05 -90.37
C MET A 1 69.57 23.25 -89.08
N SER A 2 68.54 22.39 -89.05
CA SER A 2 68.26 21.24 -88.16
C SER A 2 69.49 20.70 -87.38
N PHE A 3 69.38 20.24 -86.12
CA PHE A 3 68.69 18.99 -85.77
C PHE A 3 68.29 18.89 -84.29
N VAL A 4 67.24 18.09 -84.08
CA VAL A 4 66.47 17.77 -82.88
C VAL A 4 67.02 16.50 -82.20
N GLN A 5 67.16 16.54 -80.86
CA GLN A 5 67.07 15.52 -79.76
C GLN A 5 67.59 14.06 -79.93
N PRO A 6 68.00 13.30 -78.86
CA PRO A 6 67.17 13.06 -77.65
C PRO A 6 67.85 12.82 -76.26
N ASP A 7 66.98 12.98 -75.24
CA ASP A 7 66.71 12.32 -73.94
C ASP A 7 67.80 11.64 -73.06
N VAL A 8 67.77 11.93 -71.74
CA VAL A 8 67.25 11.07 -70.63
C VAL A 8 67.85 11.48 -69.25
N ILE A 9 66.97 12.03 -68.39
CA ILE A 9 66.74 11.83 -66.93
C ILE A 9 67.90 11.73 -65.91
N ARG A 10 67.93 12.70 -64.99
CA ARG A 10 67.90 12.58 -63.50
C ARG A 10 67.34 13.91 -62.99
N GLY A 11 66.25 14.04 -62.24
CA GLY A 11 65.78 13.21 -61.15
C GLY A 11 66.23 13.86 -59.84
N ASP A 12 65.62 14.99 -59.46
CA ASP A 12 65.75 15.53 -58.10
C ASP A 12 64.41 16.04 -57.57
N GLN A 13 64.17 15.65 -56.32
CA GLN A 13 62.88 15.56 -55.68
C GLN A 13 62.37 16.92 -55.20
N ILE A 14 61.11 17.19 -55.52
CA ILE A 14 60.31 18.26 -54.95
C ILE A 14 59.83 17.78 -53.57
N GLY A 15 60.14 18.52 -52.51
CA GLY A 15 59.69 18.24 -51.16
C GLY A 15 58.16 18.21 -51.07
N GLN A 16 57.59 17.02 -50.89
CA GLN A 16 56.20 16.88 -50.48
C GLN A 16 56.09 17.17 -48.98
N SER A 17 55.41 18.27 -48.67
CA SER A 17 54.87 18.56 -47.35
C SER A 17 53.97 17.39 -46.90
N VAL A 18 54.46 16.57 -45.98
CA VAL A 18 53.63 15.60 -45.26
C VAL A 18 52.71 16.40 -44.33
N ILE A 19 51.46 16.57 -44.74
CA ILE A 19 50.40 16.99 -43.83
C ILE A 19 50.18 15.83 -42.85
N VAL A 20 50.73 15.95 -41.65
CA VAL A 20 50.38 15.06 -40.53
C VAL A 20 48.91 15.32 -40.20
N PRO A 21 48.02 14.30 -40.23
CA PRO A 21 46.65 14.50 -39.79
C PRO A 21 46.66 14.87 -38.31
N LYS A 22 46.15 16.06 -38.00
CA LYS A 22 45.86 16.46 -36.63
C LYS A 22 44.84 15.45 -36.06
N PRO A 23 45.09 14.80 -34.91
CA PRO A 23 44.12 13.87 -34.36
C PRO A 23 42.80 14.59 -34.12
N LEU A 24 41.70 14.03 -34.62
CA LEU A 24 40.36 14.51 -34.30
C LEU A 24 40.20 14.56 -32.77
N PRO A 25 39.49 15.55 -32.21
CA PRO A 25 39.19 15.58 -30.79
C PRO A 25 38.49 14.27 -30.44
N LYS A 26 39.07 13.51 -29.50
CA LYS A 26 38.39 12.35 -28.92
C LYS A 26 37.05 12.87 -28.41
N GLU A 27 35.98 12.35 -28.99
CA GLU A 27 34.63 12.52 -28.49
C GLU A 27 34.68 12.17 -27.00
N GLN A 28 34.51 13.18 -26.14
CA GLN A 28 34.34 12.93 -24.72
C GLN A 28 33.06 12.12 -24.62
N VAL A 29 33.22 10.82 -24.37
CA VAL A 29 32.14 9.96 -23.89
C VAL A 29 31.59 10.67 -22.66
N LYS A 30 30.45 11.35 -22.85
CA LYS A 30 29.66 11.90 -21.77
C LYS A 30 29.32 10.70 -20.92
N THR A 31 29.99 10.59 -19.79
CA THR A 31 29.68 9.58 -18.79
C THR A 31 28.25 9.91 -18.37
N GLU A 32 27.30 9.09 -18.83
CA GLU A 32 25.98 9.05 -18.23
C GLU A 32 26.19 8.96 -16.71
N PRO A 33 25.44 9.74 -15.91
CA PRO A 33 25.55 9.59 -14.48
C PRO A 33 25.17 8.14 -14.20
N LYS A 34 26.15 7.35 -13.74
CA LYS A 34 25.90 6.07 -13.10
C LYS A 34 25.01 6.42 -11.92
N VAL A 35 23.70 6.34 -12.15
CA VAL A 35 22.72 6.16 -11.10
C VAL A 35 23.24 4.94 -10.37
N LEU A 36 23.90 5.18 -9.24
CA LEU A 36 24.12 4.16 -8.25
C LEU A 36 22.72 3.67 -7.94
N GLN A 37 22.31 2.60 -8.63
CA GLN A 37 21.33 1.67 -8.12
C GLN A 37 21.98 1.11 -6.85
N ILE A 38 21.92 1.90 -5.79
CA ILE A 38 21.72 1.35 -4.47
C ILE A 38 20.40 0.61 -4.67
N GLN A 39 20.49 -0.69 -4.99
CA GLN A 39 19.47 -1.63 -4.59
C GLN A 39 19.36 -1.40 -3.09
N GLN A 40 18.44 -0.53 -2.69
CA GLN A 40 18.02 -0.43 -1.31
C GLN A 40 17.50 -1.82 -1.00
N GLN A 41 18.35 -2.62 -0.39
CA GLN A 41 17.97 -3.89 0.18
C GLN A 41 16.83 -3.55 1.14
N VAL A 42 15.61 -3.91 0.74
CA VAL A 42 14.38 -3.67 1.51
C VAL A 42 14.53 -4.40 2.83
N PRO A 43 14.64 -3.71 3.99
CA PRO A 43 14.55 -4.38 5.28
C PRO A 43 13.09 -4.79 5.53
N PRO A 44 12.90 -5.89 6.27
CA PRO A 44 12.00 -6.96 5.86
C PRO A 44 10.54 -6.62 6.14
N SER A 45 9.68 -7.34 5.42
CA SER A 45 8.30 -7.63 5.82
C SER A 45 8.10 -7.52 7.33
N LEU A 46 7.06 -6.79 7.74
CA LEU A 46 6.66 -6.79 9.15
C LEU A 46 6.40 -8.24 9.53
N ASN A 47 7.03 -8.73 10.61
CA ASN A 47 6.82 -10.10 11.04
C ASN A 47 5.36 -10.24 11.49
N PRO A 48 4.53 -11.09 10.86
CA PRO A 48 3.13 -11.26 11.25
C PRO A 48 2.97 -11.70 12.71
N ASN A 49 3.99 -12.34 13.31
CA ASN A 49 3.99 -12.68 14.74
C ASN A 49 4.05 -11.44 15.67
N MET A 50 4.33 -10.25 15.13
CA MET A 50 4.21 -8.98 15.87
C MET A 50 2.77 -8.48 15.98
N LEU A 51 1.85 -9.01 15.17
CA LEU A 51 0.44 -8.64 15.25
C LEU A 51 -0.19 -9.31 16.47
N VAL A 52 -0.46 -8.49 17.48
CA VAL A 52 -1.16 -8.92 18.69
C VAL A 52 -2.49 -8.18 18.76
N GLY A 53 -3.58 -8.94 18.68
CA GLY A 53 -4.93 -8.45 18.88
C GLY A 53 -5.14 -8.00 20.33
N ILE A 54 -5.65 -6.79 20.49
CA ILE A 54 -6.12 -6.23 21.76
C ILE A 54 -7.55 -6.73 21.92
N ILE A 55 -7.70 -7.81 22.69
CA ILE A 55 -8.97 -8.51 22.90
C ILE A 55 -9.37 -8.38 24.37
N PRO A 56 -10.38 -7.55 24.69
CA PRO A 56 -10.80 -7.30 26.07
C PRO A 56 -11.35 -8.53 26.77
N ASP A 57 -12.06 -9.38 26.03
CA ASP A 57 -12.71 -10.58 26.57
C ASP A 57 -12.46 -11.80 25.68
N LYS A 58 -11.68 -12.75 26.23
CA LYS A 58 -11.30 -13.98 25.56
C LYS A 58 -12.45 -14.98 25.39
N TYR A 59 -13.58 -14.74 26.05
CA TYR A 59 -14.79 -15.53 25.86
C TYR A 59 -15.37 -15.31 24.46
N TYR A 60 -15.35 -14.06 23.97
CA TYR A 60 -15.95 -13.68 22.69
C TYR A 60 -14.99 -13.83 21.51
N ALA A 61 -13.71 -13.51 21.69
CA ALA A 61 -12.73 -13.76 20.64
C ALA A 61 -11.39 -14.16 21.23
N TYR A 62 -10.59 -14.88 20.46
CA TYR A 62 -9.21 -15.13 20.84
C TYR A 62 -8.33 -15.19 19.59
N GLN A 63 -7.04 -14.99 19.80
CA GLN A 63 -6.04 -15.09 18.74
C GLN A 63 -5.30 -16.42 18.85
N GLN A 64 -5.27 -17.17 17.76
CA GLN A 64 -4.48 -18.38 17.58
C GLN A 64 -3.52 -18.18 16.41
N GLY A 65 -2.27 -17.83 16.70
CA GLY A 65 -1.31 -17.45 15.66
C GLY A 65 -1.79 -16.22 14.88
N LEU A 66 -1.97 -16.37 13.57
CA LEU A 66 -2.47 -15.32 12.67
C LEU A 66 -3.99 -15.31 12.51
N LYS A 67 -4.70 -16.19 13.21
CA LYS A 67 -6.15 -16.31 13.13
C LYS A 67 -6.81 -15.67 14.35
N ILE A 68 -7.75 -14.76 14.12
CA ILE A 68 -8.68 -14.27 15.14
C ILE A 68 -9.95 -15.07 15.00
N ILE A 69 -10.38 -15.71 16.08
CA ILE A 69 -11.57 -16.58 16.10
C ILE A 69 -12.58 -15.94 17.03
N HIS A 70 -13.79 -15.70 16.52
CA HIS A 70 -14.94 -15.34 17.33
C HIS A 70 -15.56 -16.62 17.90
N ALA A 71 -15.62 -16.72 19.21
CA ALA A 71 -15.98 -17.93 19.94
C ALA A 71 -17.30 -17.74 20.70
N GLY A 72 -17.94 -18.87 21.02
CA GLY A 72 -19.15 -18.87 21.82
C GLY A 72 -20.40 -18.53 21.00
N LYS A 73 -21.03 -17.41 21.31
CA LYS A 73 -22.31 -16.97 20.73
C LYS A 73 -22.13 -15.69 19.92
N ASP A 74 -23.13 -15.37 19.11
CA ASP A 74 -23.17 -14.11 18.36
C ASP A 74 -22.98 -12.91 19.29
N GLY A 75 -22.17 -11.96 18.84
CA GLY A 75 -21.80 -10.81 19.65
C GLY A 75 -20.75 -9.95 18.98
N ARG A 76 -20.72 -8.66 19.34
CA ARG A 76 -19.83 -7.69 18.71
C ARG A 76 -18.39 -7.92 19.17
N SER A 77 -17.45 -8.08 18.24
CA SER A 77 -16.03 -8.23 18.59
C SER A 77 -15.16 -7.36 17.71
N THR A 78 -14.84 -6.16 18.18
CA THR A 78 -13.86 -5.29 17.53
C THR A 78 -12.47 -5.61 18.07
N VAL A 79 -11.54 -5.99 17.19
CA VAL A 79 -10.16 -6.30 17.57
C VAL A 79 -9.24 -5.30 16.91
N ALA A 80 -8.55 -4.51 17.73
CA ALA A 80 -7.47 -3.63 17.29
C ALA A 80 -6.11 -4.34 17.40
N PHE A 81 -5.18 -4.04 16.51
CA PHE A 81 -3.87 -4.72 16.50
C PHE A 81 -2.75 -3.81 17.00
N ASN A 82 -1.83 -4.38 17.77
CA ASN A 82 -0.47 -3.86 17.93
C ASN A 82 0.41 -4.35 16.76
N PRO A 83 1.42 -3.57 16.33
CA PRO A 83 1.83 -2.26 16.87
C PRO A 83 0.96 -1.08 16.38
N ILE A 84 1.11 0.08 17.03
CA ILE A 84 0.63 1.36 16.48
C ILE A 84 1.44 1.68 15.23
N ILE A 85 0.76 2.14 14.18
CA ILE A 85 1.37 2.58 12.93
C ILE A 85 1.38 4.10 12.90
N SER A 86 2.57 4.70 12.83
CA SER A 86 2.77 6.17 12.78
C SER A 86 3.69 6.63 11.63
N SER A 87 4.25 5.69 10.86
CA SER A 87 5.18 5.96 9.76
C SER A 87 5.21 4.77 8.79
N GLY A 88 5.71 4.99 7.58
CA GLY A 88 5.82 3.97 6.55
C GLY A 88 4.60 3.90 5.63
N ILE A 89 4.67 2.98 4.66
CA ILE A 89 3.52 2.58 3.84
C ILE A 89 3.19 1.16 4.27
N VAL A 90 2.14 1.00 5.06
CA VAL A 90 1.85 -0.28 5.73
C VAL A 90 0.58 -0.88 5.18
N ARG A 91 0.65 -2.16 4.81
CA ARG A 91 -0.50 -2.92 4.32
C ARG A 91 -0.82 -4.05 5.29
N PHE A 92 -2.10 -4.14 5.69
CA PHE A 92 -2.65 -5.15 6.57
C PHE A 92 -3.83 -5.82 5.89
N GLY A 93 -3.92 -7.14 5.96
CA GLY A 93 -4.99 -7.88 5.31
C GLY A 93 -5.03 -9.35 5.65
N GLY A 94 -6.09 -9.97 5.15
CA GLY A 94 -6.48 -11.33 5.46
C GLY A 94 -7.71 -11.73 4.69
N PHE A 95 -8.35 -12.79 5.14
CA PHE A 95 -9.65 -13.23 4.64
C PHE A 95 -10.56 -13.60 5.80
N PHE A 96 -11.85 -13.42 5.59
CA PHE A 96 -12.89 -13.79 6.55
C PHE A 96 -13.41 -15.19 6.25
N GLU A 97 -13.66 -15.97 7.28
CA GLU A 97 -14.39 -17.24 7.23
C GLU A 97 -15.57 -17.12 8.16
N ASP A 98 -16.77 -17.44 7.69
CA ASP A 98 -17.99 -17.27 8.46
C ASP A 98 -18.98 -18.41 8.13
N PRO A 99 -19.58 -19.07 9.14
CA PRO A 99 -20.57 -20.11 8.90
C PRO A 99 -21.95 -19.57 8.49
N ASP A 100 -22.24 -18.29 8.72
CA ASP A 100 -23.54 -17.72 8.37
C ASP A 100 -23.66 -17.47 6.85
N TYR A 101 -24.89 -17.53 6.33
CA TYR A 101 -25.17 -17.24 4.91
C TYR A 101 -25.11 -15.74 4.60
N ASN A 102 -25.40 -14.89 5.59
CA ASN A 102 -25.32 -13.44 5.52
C ASN A 102 -24.41 -12.89 6.64
N PRO A 103 -23.09 -13.12 6.54
CA PRO A 103 -22.16 -12.82 7.62
C PRO A 103 -22.02 -11.33 7.90
N PHE A 104 -21.61 -10.95 9.11
CA PHE A 104 -21.44 -9.55 9.49
C PHE A 104 -20.03 -9.24 10.00
N PHE A 105 -19.15 -8.87 9.07
CA PHE A 105 -17.75 -8.50 9.35
C PHE A 105 -17.32 -7.22 8.63
N LYS A 106 -16.19 -6.65 9.07
CA LYS A 106 -15.55 -5.48 8.47
C LYS A 106 -14.07 -5.37 8.86
N ILE A 107 -13.31 -4.67 8.03
CA ILE A 107 -11.89 -4.35 8.25
C ILE A 107 -11.69 -2.84 8.19
N GLY A 108 -10.67 -2.30 8.85
CA GLY A 108 -10.36 -0.89 8.70
C GLY A 108 -9.24 -0.39 9.59
N ILE A 109 -9.32 0.89 9.95
CA ILE A 109 -8.39 1.53 10.86
C ILE A 109 -9.13 2.29 11.96
N ALA A 110 -8.44 2.46 13.09
CA ALA A 110 -8.82 3.34 14.17
C ALA A 110 -7.69 4.32 14.47
N ASP A 111 -8.03 5.54 14.90
CA ASP A 111 -7.11 6.41 15.63
C ASP A 111 -6.50 5.62 16.80
N SER A 112 -5.20 5.81 17.06
CA SER A 112 -4.50 5.02 18.08
C SER A 112 -5.04 5.19 19.50
N SER A 113 -5.80 6.27 19.76
CA SER A 113 -6.51 6.53 21.03
C SER A 113 -7.87 5.82 21.16
N ALA A 114 -8.34 5.13 20.12
CA ALA A 114 -9.56 4.34 20.20
C ALA A 114 -9.36 3.15 21.15
N VAL A 115 -10.35 2.93 22.02
CA VAL A 115 -10.41 1.81 22.96
C VAL A 115 -11.72 1.10 22.70
N PHE A 116 -11.65 -0.21 22.50
CA PHE A 116 -12.81 -1.06 22.29
C PHE A 116 -13.00 -1.95 23.50
N GLY A 117 -14.19 -1.94 24.09
CA GLY A 117 -14.60 -2.84 25.16
C GLY A 117 -15.12 -4.17 24.62
N SER A 118 -15.49 -5.06 25.54
CA SER A 118 -16.19 -6.30 25.22
C SER A 118 -17.57 -5.97 24.62
N ASN A 119 -17.98 -6.69 23.57
CA ASN A 119 -19.26 -6.49 22.92
C ASN A 119 -19.48 -5.08 22.32
N GLU A 120 -18.43 -4.43 21.82
CA GLU A 120 -18.49 -3.09 21.21
C GLU A 120 -18.29 -3.12 19.69
N LEU A 121 -19.08 -2.32 18.96
CA LEU A 121 -18.88 -2.10 17.52
C LEU A 121 -17.84 -0.99 17.25
N PRO A 122 -17.12 -1.01 16.12
CA PRO A 122 -16.00 -0.08 15.89
C PRO A 122 -16.39 1.40 15.91
N ARG A 123 -17.65 1.70 15.61
CA ARG A 123 -18.21 3.06 15.51
C ARG A 123 -19.17 3.40 16.67
N GLU A 124 -19.08 2.72 17.82
CA GLU A 124 -19.90 3.03 19.01
C GLU A 124 -19.40 4.27 19.75
N GLY A 125 -20.32 5.05 20.32
CA GLY A 125 -19.98 6.18 21.20
C GLY A 125 -18.92 7.13 20.63
N GLU A 126 -17.83 7.33 21.39
CA GLU A 126 -16.72 8.20 20.97
C GLU A 126 -15.94 7.64 19.78
N ASN A 127 -15.95 6.32 19.57
CA ASN A 127 -15.22 5.68 18.49
C ASN A 127 -15.83 5.96 17.11
N GLN A 128 -17.08 6.45 17.04
CA GLN A 128 -17.73 6.88 15.80
C GLN A 128 -16.87 7.89 14.99
N LYS A 129 -16.12 8.75 15.67
CA LYS A 129 -15.23 9.75 15.05
C LYS A 129 -13.79 9.29 14.93
N LYS A 130 -13.47 8.10 15.44
CA LYS A 130 -12.11 7.56 15.55
C LYS A 130 -11.87 6.37 14.63
N THR A 131 -12.83 5.94 13.81
CA THR A 131 -12.65 4.75 12.96
C THR A 131 -13.14 4.96 11.53
N VAL A 132 -12.48 4.30 10.58
CA VAL A 132 -13.02 4.05 9.24
C VAL A 132 -13.13 2.54 9.08
N CYS A 133 -14.28 2.05 8.61
CA CYS A 133 -14.51 0.65 8.33
C CYS A 133 -14.92 0.43 6.88
N TYR A 134 -14.46 -0.67 6.29
CA TYR A 134 -14.90 -1.25 5.04
C TYR A 134 -15.74 -2.51 5.34
N PHE A 135 -17.02 -2.42 5.03
CA PHE A 135 -18.04 -3.40 5.34
C PHE A 135 -18.07 -4.52 4.31
N LYS A 136 -18.56 -5.69 4.74
CA LYS A 136 -18.80 -6.82 3.85
C LYS A 136 -19.50 -6.42 2.55
N ASP A 137 -20.54 -5.59 2.61
CA ASP A 137 -21.39 -5.30 1.45
C ASP A 137 -20.85 -4.23 0.50
N GLY A 138 -19.61 -3.75 0.73
CA GLY A 138 -18.93 -2.84 -0.19
C GLY A 138 -18.87 -1.39 0.29
N GLU A 139 -19.53 -1.05 1.40
CA GLU A 139 -19.52 0.32 1.91
C GLU A 139 -18.29 0.63 2.74
N ILE A 140 -17.82 1.88 2.67
CA ILE A 140 -16.96 2.44 3.72
C ILE A 140 -17.74 3.42 4.60
N ALA A 141 -17.34 3.55 5.86
CA ALA A 141 -18.05 4.44 6.76
C ALA A 141 -17.14 5.06 7.83
N HIS A 142 -17.43 6.31 8.20
CA HIS A 142 -16.71 7.10 9.20
C HIS A 142 -17.66 7.93 10.08
N ILE A 143 -17.85 9.21 9.81
CA ILE A 143 -18.86 10.06 10.47
C ILE A 143 -19.99 10.23 9.46
N GLY A 144 -21.24 10.01 9.88
CA GLY A 144 -22.39 10.04 8.97
C GLY A 144 -22.66 8.69 8.29
N ASP A 145 -23.05 8.74 7.01
CA ASP A 145 -23.61 7.61 6.28
C ASP A 145 -22.56 6.55 5.92
N CYS A 146 -23.05 5.34 5.60
CA CYS A 146 -22.27 4.33 4.90
C CYS A 146 -22.26 4.68 3.40
N ILE A 147 -21.07 4.72 2.81
CA ILE A 147 -20.85 5.12 1.42
C ILE A 147 -20.61 3.88 0.57
N PRO A 148 -21.51 3.54 -0.38
CA PRO A 148 -21.31 2.42 -1.30
C PRO A 148 -20.30 2.79 -2.40
N GLY A 149 -19.64 1.77 -2.98
CA GLY A 149 -18.75 1.97 -4.12
C GLY A 149 -17.51 1.07 -4.17
N ASN A 150 -17.22 0.32 -3.12
CA ASN A 150 -16.25 -0.77 -3.20
C ASN A 150 -16.96 -2.11 -3.48
N SER A 151 -16.17 -3.13 -3.78
CA SER A 151 -16.66 -4.49 -4.04
C SER A 151 -17.18 -5.15 -2.76
N GLN A 152 -18.16 -6.06 -2.87
CA GLN A 152 -18.51 -6.91 -1.73
C GLN A 152 -17.31 -7.79 -1.35
N ILE A 153 -17.05 -7.93 -0.06
CA ILE A 153 -16.04 -8.85 0.47
C ILE A 153 -16.68 -10.22 0.62
N GLU A 154 -16.30 -11.15 -0.26
CA GLU A 154 -16.72 -12.54 -0.16
C GLU A 154 -15.88 -13.30 0.89
N SER A 155 -16.50 -14.27 1.56
CA SER A 155 -15.79 -15.20 2.45
C SER A 155 -14.68 -15.92 1.68
N ASN A 156 -13.56 -16.17 2.35
CA ASN A 156 -12.33 -16.77 1.80
C ASN A 156 -11.62 -15.93 0.72
N LYS A 157 -12.08 -14.72 0.41
CA LYS A 157 -11.38 -13.79 -0.49
C LYS A 157 -10.55 -12.80 0.30
N SER A 158 -9.42 -12.41 -0.29
CA SER A 158 -8.46 -11.52 0.37
C SER A 158 -8.95 -10.09 0.34
N VAL A 159 -8.94 -9.44 1.51
CA VAL A 159 -9.18 -8.01 1.68
C VAL A 159 -8.04 -7.39 2.46
N SER A 160 -7.64 -6.17 2.09
CA SER A 160 -6.57 -5.45 2.79
C SER A 160 -6.77 -3.94 2.79
N CYS A 161 -6.13 -3.28 3.75
CA CYS A 161 -6.01 -1.84 3.87
C CYS A 161 -4.53 -1.46 3.75
N GLU A 162 -4.22 -0.45 2.95
CA GLU A 162 -2.91 0.20 2.89
C GLU A 162 -3.02 1.60 3.48
N VAL A 163 -2.11 1.98 4.38
CA VAL A 163 -1.96 3.35 4.85
C VAL A 163 -0.62 3.91 4.38
N ASN A 164 -0.63 5.15 3.87
CA ASN A 164 0.60 5.89 3.60
C ASN A 164 0.76 6.98 4.66
N MET A 165 1.60 6.70 5.66
CA MET A 165 1.87 7.60 6.79
C MET A 165 2.99 8.60 6.49
N ASN A 166 3.69 8.45 5.35
CA ASN A 166 4.87 9.26 4.99
C ASN A 166 4.52 10.55 4.24
N ILE A 167 3.27 10.73 3.84
CA ILE A 167 2.81 11.88 3.05
C ILE A 167 1.82 12.73 3.83
N SER A 168 1.65 13.98 3.40
CA SER A 168 0.62 14.89 3.92
C SER A 168 -0.21 15.44 2.76
N PRO A 169 -1.52 15.12 2.67
CA PRO A 169 -2.30 14.33 3.64
C PRO A 169 -1.97 12.83 3.62
N ARG A 170 -1.94 12.19 4.79
CA ARG A 170 -1.83 10.72 4.93
C ARG A 170 -3.06 10.03 4.34
N THR A 171 -2.90 8.84 3.78
CA THR A 171 -3.98 8.16 3.06
C THR A 171 -4.27 6.76 3.61
N LEU A 172 -5.50 6.31 3.37
CA LEU A 172 -5.98 4.94 3.54
C LEU A 172 -6.66 4.50 2.24
N THR A 173 -6.23 3.35 1.72
CA THR A 173 -6.78 2.73 0.50
C THR A 173 -7.14 1.28 0.77
N PHE A 174 -8.25 0.81 0.21
CA PHE A 174 -8.72 -0.56 0.34
C PHE A 174 -8.43 -1.38 -0.91
N PHE A 175 -8.23 -2.68 -0.73
CA PHE A 175 -8.02 -3.62 -1.82
C PHE A 175 -8.87 -4.87 -1.60
N TYR A 176 -9.53 -5.32 -2.66
CA TYR A 176 -10.23 -6.60 -2.72
C TYR A 176 -9.56 -7.48 -3.78
N ASP A 177 -9.12 -8.67 -3.41
CA ASP A 177 -8.33 -9.59 -4.25
C ASP A 177 -7.14 -8.89 -4.95
N ASN A 178 -6.45 -8.04 -4.18
CA ASN A 178 -5.34 -7.18 -4.61
C ASN A 178 -5.68 -6.07 -5.61
N GLN A 179 -6.95 -5.89 -5.97
CA GLN A 179 -7.42 -4.77 -6.79
C GLN A 179 -7.76 -3.57 -5.91
N GLU A 180 -7.22 -2.39 -6.26
CA GLU A 180 -7.54 -1.13 -5.58
C GLU A 180 -9.03 -0.81 -5.71
N GLN A 181 -9.65 -0.36 -4.62
CA GLN A 181 -11.08 -0.05 -4.57
C GLN A 181 -11.34 1.44 -4.79
N GLY A 182 -12.53 1.77 -5.30
CA GLY A 182 -12.90 3.12 -5.73
C GLY A 182 -13.02 4.14 -4.60
N LEU A 183 -13.22 3.72 -3.36
CA LEU A 183 -13.34 4.60 -2.20
C LEU A 183 -12.04 4.60 -1.38
N SER A 184 -11.52 5.79 -1.11
CA SER A 184 -10.32 5.99 -0.28
C SER A 184 -10.51 7.13 0.72
N VAL A 185 -9.61 7.22 1.70
CA VAL A 185 -9.65 8.26 2.73
C VAL A 185 -8.33 9.01 2.78
N ARG A 186 -8.41 10.35 2.89
CA ARG A 186 -7.27 11.24 3.10
C ARG A 186 -7.33 11.89 4.47
N ASN A 187 -6.18 12.41 4.89
CA ASN A 187 -5.97 13.11 6.16
C ASN A 187 -6.21 12.23 7.39
N ILE A 188 -5.88 10.94 7.30
CA ILE A 188 -5.99 10.02 8.45
C ILE A 188 -5.07 10.49 9.62
N PRO A 189 -5.35 10.07 10.87
CA PRO A 189 -4.60 10.51 12.04
C PRO A 189 -3.09 10.25 11.94
N PRO A 190 -2.26 10.97 12.71
CA PRO A 190 -0.80 10.77 12.71
C PRO A 190 -0.38 9.41 13.27
N SER A 191 -1.27 8.70 13.98
CA SER A 191 -1.02 7.34 14.43
C SER A 191 -2.33 6.55 14.46
N ILE A 192 -2.28 5.31 13.97
CA ILE A 192 -3.47 4.46 13.81
C ILE A 192 -3.20 3.04 14.31
N ARG A 193 -4.26 2.27 14.46
CA ARG A 193 -4.25 0.81 14.58
C ARG A 193 -5.09 0.22 13.45
N PHE A 194 -4.66 -0.91 12.92
CA PHE A 194 -5.56 -1.72 12.12
C PHE A 194 -6.61 -2.35 13.02
N ILE A 195 -7.82 -2.51 12.48
CA ILE A 195 -8.94 -3.15 13.19
C ILE A 195 -9.63 -4.15 12.28
N ILE A 196 -10.21 -5.18 12.90
CA ILE A 196 -11.26 -6.00 12.31
C ILE A 196 -12.46 -6.02 13.24
N TYR A 197 -13.59 -6.46 12.70
CA TYR A 197 -14.76 -6.77 13.48
C TYR A 197 -15.39 -8.07 13.00
N LEU A 198 -15.79 -8.89 13.97
CA LEU A 198 -16.51 -10.15 13.82
C LEU A 198 -17.81 -10.10 14.63
N TYR A 199 -18.84 -10.82 14.19
CA TYR A 199 -20.13 -10.88 14.89
C TYR A 199 -20.61 -12.32 15.12
N ASP A 200 -20.62 -13.12 14.06
CA ASP A 200 -21.25 -14.43 14.04
C ASP A 200 -20.40 -15.47 14.79
N ALA A 201 -21.06 -16.35 15.55
CA ALA A 201 -20.40 -17.44 16.27
C ALA A 201 -19.55 -18.31 15.32
N ASN A 202 -18.30 -18.59 15.71
CA ASN A 202 -17.31 -19.35 14.93
C ASN A 202 -16.84 -18.67 13.63
N SER A 203 -17.17 -17.40 13.42
CA SER A 203 -16.51 -16.58 12.40
C SER A 203 -15.05 -16.32 12.74
N SER A 204 -14.24 -16.02 11.74
CA SER A 204 -12.83 -15.76 11.94
C SER A 204 -12.22 -14.87 10.87
N PHE A 205 -11.08 -14.29 11.20
CA PHE A 205 -10.23 -13.56 10.26
C PHE A 205 -8.82 -14.14 10.33
N THR A 206 -8.34 -14.60 9.18
CA THR A 206 -6.97 -15.11 9.05
C THR A 206 -6.10 -14.05 8.39
N ILE A 207 -5.15 -13.51 9.15
CA ILE A 207 -4.17 -12.54 8.64
C ILE A 207 -3.24 -13.25 7.67
N ASN A 208 -3.19 -12.77 6.43
CA ASN A 208 -2.27 -13.25 5.39
C ASN A 208 -1.33 -12.15 4.89
N ARG A 209 -1.50 -10.91 5.38
CA ARG A 209 -0.71 -9.76 4.93
C ARG A 209 -0.46 -8.80 6.08
N PHE A 210 0.83 -8.55 6.32
CA PHE A 210 1.31 -7.45 7.14
C PHE A 210 2.70 -7.06 6.67
N GLU A 211 2.81 -5.92 6.00
CA GLU A 211 4.05 -5.53 5.32
C GLU A 211 4.22 -4.02 5.32
N ASN A 212 5.47 -3.58 5.42
CA ASN A 212 5.87 -2.21 5.14
C ASN A 212 6.49 -2.20 3.74
N VAL A 213 5.91 -1.44 2.82
CA VAL A 213 6.24 -1.47 1.40
C VAL A 213 6.97 -0.19 1.02
N GLN A 214 7.90 -0.29 0.07
CA GLN A 214 8.69 0.86 -0.38
C GLN A 214 7.84 1.86 -1.18
N TYR A 215 6.86 1.35 -1.93
CA TYR A 215 5.99 2.14 -2.80
C TYR A 215 4.54 1.76 -2.58
N SER A 216 3.66 2.76 -2.60
CA SER A 216 2.22 2.58 -2.49
C SER A 216 1.72 1.69 -3.64
N TYR A 217 0.91 0.69 -3.31
CA TYR A 217 0.17 -0.06 -4.32
C TYR A 217 -1.01 0.75 -4.86
N ALA A 218 -1.48 1.74 -4.10
CA ALA A 218 -2.49 2.68 -4.57
C ALA A 218 -1.95 3.53 -5.74
N LYS A 219 -2.62 3.44 -6.88
CA LYS A 219 -2.40 4.25 -8.10
C LYS A 219 -3.57 5.20 -8.38
N GLY A 220 -4.69 5.01 -7.69
CA GLY A 220 -5.95 5.68 -7.97
C GLY A 220 -6.80 4.86 -8.94
N VAL A 221 -8.12 4.96 -8.74
CA VAL A 221 -9.12 4.31 -9.58
C VAL A 221 -9.87 5.38 -10.34
N SER A 222 -10.11 5.17 -11.64
CA SER A 222 -10.96 6.05 -12.46
C SER A 222 -12.33 6.21 -11.80
N ASP A 223 -12.82 7.45 -11.72
CA ASP A 223 -14.08 7.80 -11.04
C ASP A 223 -14.13 7.45 -9.53
N GLY A 224 -12.97 7.16 -8.93
CA GLY A 224 -12.84 6.93 -7.50
C GLY A 224 -13.15 8.18 -6.67
N LYS A 225 -13.69 7.96 -5.47
CA LYS A 225 -14.05 9.03 -4.52
C LYS A 225 -13.09 9.02 -3.33
N VAL A 226 -12.59 10.20 -2.98
CA VAL A 226 -11.69 10.41 -1.84
C VAL A 226 -12.44 11.16 -0.74
N PHE A 227 -12.57 10.53 0.42
CA PHE A 227 -13.22 11.12 1.59
C PHE A 227 -12.21 11.67 2.59
N GLU A 228 -12.59 12.69 3.35
CA GLU A 228 -11.71 13.30 4.35
C GLU A 228 -12.04 12.80 5.76
N TRP A 229 -11.03 12.32 6.49
CA TRP A 229 -11.17 11.96 7.90
C TRP A 229 -11.66 13.16 8.73
N GLY A 230 -12.49 12.90 9.72
CA GLY A 230 -13.04 13.91 10.63
C GLY A 230 -14.16 14.76 10.02
N LYS A 231 -14.55 14.51 8.76
CA LYS A 231 -15.71 15.13 8.12
C LYS A 231 -16.89 14.17 8.13
N GLN A 232 -18.09 14.74 8.21
CA GLN A 232 -19.32 13.99 8.00
C GLN A 232 -19.46 13.65 6.51
N TRP A 233 -19.61 12.37 6.21
CA TRP A 233 -19.86 11.83 4.88
C TRP A 233 -21.37 11.64 4.70
N LYS A 234 -21.83 11.87 3.47
CA LYS A 234 -23.24 11.72 3.10
C LYS A 234 -23.33 10.88 1.84
N ARG A 235 -24.35 10.04 1.78
CA ARG A 235 -24.72 9.36 0.54
C ARG A 235 -25.29 10.38 -0.44
N GLU A 236 -24.77 10.37 -1.67
CA GLU A 236 -25.32 11.12 -2.79
C GLU A 236 -26.62 10.49 -3.31
#